data_AF-A0A6J7CH40-F1
#
_entry.id   AF-A0A6J7CH40-F1
#
_cell.length_a   1.000
_cell.length_b   1.000
_cell.length_c   1.000
_cell.angle_alpha   90.00
_cell.angle_beta   90.00
_cell.angle_gamma   90.00
#
_symmetry.space_group_name_H-M   'P 1'
#
loop_
_entity.id
_entity.type
_entity.pdbx_description
1 polymer ?
#
loop_
_entity_poly.entity_id
_entity_poly.type
_entity_poly.pdbx_seq_one_letter_code
_entity_poly.pdbx_strand_id
1 'polypeptide(L)'
;MASNGSGKHRADVEINVLESFEIRSRRSVREAEKAKLAKSSKRARKAVLRMEAKALRRERQLQKPLSKVSAQGRLRNNQTFRTAVTMLTASGLLATSALPAYAYDPEVAAMARFTTTNPEDIIQTEGTQDLTVAAANTVEFVRGEYASESAALVLRQQTISNYRAYNGPSAADYVKNPPFSSVSAEQVLKVASQYVGTPYIFGGSNPRGFDCSGYVMFVFAQFGVELRHSVTAQARVGMVVSPEDARPGDVVIFNDHSHNGIYAGNGQFYHAPQPGDRVKLAPIFDPRHYFIRLGAST
;
A
#
# COMPACT_ATOMS: atom_id res chain seq x y z
N MET A 1 79.35 -24.91 5.58
CA MET A 1 78.40 -24.73 4.46
C MET A 1 77.03 -25.22 4.89
N ALA A 2 76.02 -24.38 4.66
CA ALA A 2 74.57 -24.66 4.58
C ALA A 2 73.76 -25.02 5.85
N SER A 3 72.89 -24.07 6.19
CA SER A 3 71.66 -24.16 6.98
C SER A 3 70.54 -24.89 6.22
N ASN A 4 69.57 -25.47 6.95
CA ASN A 4 68.15 -25.08 6.90
C ASN A 4 67.27 -26.01 7.76
N GLY A 5 66.47 -25.40 8.63
CA GLY A 5 65.29 -26.03 9.23
C GLY A 5 64.04 -25.85 8.36
N SER A 6 63.04 -26.69 8.61
CA SER A 6 61.58 -26.49 8.42
C SER A 6 60.89 -27.73 7.85
N GLY A 7 60.27 -28.52 8.72
CA GLY A 7 59.21 -29.46 8.35
C GLY A 7 58.03 -29.28 9.30
N LYS A 8 57.07 -28.43 8.95
CA LYS A 8 55.81 -28.30 9.70
C LYS A 8 54.92 -29.50 9.41
N HIS A 9 54.54 -30.23 10.46
CA HIS A 9 53.52 -31.27 10.44
C HIS A 9 52.20 -30.72 9.89
N ARG A 10 51.62 -31.41 8.89
CA ARG A 10 50.21 -31.21 8.52
C ARG A 10 49.36 -31.96 9.54
N ALA A 11 48.44 -31.25 10.18
CA ALA A 11 47.41 -31.85 11.00
C ALA A 11 46.45 -32.62 10.10
N ASP A 12 46.31 -33.92 10.36
CA ASP A 12 45.23 -34.72 9.78
C ASP A 12 43.91 -34.21 10.36
N VAL A 13 43.06 -33.66 9.51
CA VAL A 13 41.69 -33.30 9.85
C VAL A 13 40.86 -34.56 9.65
N GLU A 14 40.53 -35.24 10.75
CA GLU A 14 39.51 -36.30 10.74
C GLU A 14 38.17 -35.69 10.33
N ILE A 15 37.75 -35.93 9.09
CA ILE A 15 36.44 -35.52 8.60
C ILE A 15 35.42 -36.49 9.19
N ASN A 16 34.64 -36.01 10.16
CA ASN A 16 33.57 -36.75 10.79
C ASN A 16 32.50 -37.09 9.74
N VAL A 17 32.43 -38.36 9.33
CA VAL A 17 31.57 -38.85 8.24
C VAL A 17 30.09 -38.53 8.50
N LEU A 18 29.68 -38.39 9.77
CA LEU A 18 28.32 -38.05 10.18
C LEU A 18 27.90 -36.62 9.78
N GLU A 19 28.78 -35.61 9.88
CA GLU A 19 28.44 -34.23 9.46
C GLU A 19 28.25 -34.11 7.94
N SER A 20 28.96 -34.92 7.16
CA SER A 20 28.87 -34.90 5.69
C SER A 20 27.51 -35.41 5.15
N PHE A 21 26.86 -36.32 5.89
CA PHE A 21 25.52 -36.83 5.56
C PHE A 21 24.42 -35.82 5.87
N GLU A 22 24.57 -35.07 6.96
CA GLU A 22 23.58 -34.06 7.38
C GLU A 22 23.53 -32.85 6.43
N ILE A 23 24.67 -32.47 5.84
CA ILE A 23 24.77 -31.37 4.87
C ILE A 23 24.10 -31.75 3.52
N ARG A 24 24.22 -33.00 3.05
CA ARG A 24 23.55 -33.45 1.80
C ARG A 24 22.03 -33.50 1.96
N SER A 25 21.55 -33.93 3.11
CA SER A 25 20.11 -33.98 3.47
C SER A 25 19.45 -32.59 3.41
N ARG A 26 20.11 -31.55 3.94
CA ARG A 26 19.54 -30.20 3.96
C ARG A 26 19.51 -29.53 2.59
N ARG A 27 20.44 -29.89 1.69
CA ARG A 27 20.47 -29.37 0.31
C ARG A 27 19.34 -29.94 -0.53
N SER A 28 19.07 -31.25 -0.43
CA SER A 28 17.98 -31.90 -1.16
C SER A 28 16.60 -31.40 -0.71
N VAL A 29 16.42 -31.13 0.59
CA VAL A 29 15.18 -30.53 1.12
C VAL A 29 14.94 -29.11 0.57
N ARG A 30 15.97 -28.26 0.57
CA ARG A 30 15.86 -26.89 0.00
C ARG A 30 15.58 -26.91 -1.50
N GLU A 31 16.16 -27.84 -2.24
CA GLU A 31 15.91 -28.00 -3.68
C GLU A 31 14.48 -28.49 -3.96
N ALA A 32 13.96 -29.41 -3.14
CA ALA A 32 12.57 -29.85 -3.21
C ALA A 32 11.57 -28.72 -2.90
N GLU A 33 11.86 -27.87 -1.90
CA GLU A 33 11.04 -26.69 -1.59
C GLU A 33 11.03 -25.66 -2.71
N LYS A 34 12.21 -25.35 -3.29
CA LYS A 34 12.32 -24.46 -4.46
C LYS A 34 11.53 -25.00 -5.65
N ALA A 35 11.59 -26.31 -5.91
CA ALA A 35 10.83 -26.94 -6.98
C ALA A 35 9.30 -26.87 -6.73
N LYS A 36 8.86 -27.00 -5.47
CA LYS A 36 7.45 -26.86 -5.08
C LYS A 36 6.95 -25.43 -5.25
N LEU A 37 7.74 -24.43 -4.85
CA LEU A 37 7.46 -23.00 -5.05
C LEU A 37 7.43 -22.59 -6.54
N ALA A 38 8.32 -23.15 -7.36
CA ALA A 38 8.30 -22.93 -8.80
C ALA A 38 7.04 -23.51 -9.46
N LYS A 39 6.59 -24.69 -9.02
CA LYS A 39 5.33 -25.30 -9.49
C LYS A 39 4.09 -24.50 -9.06
N SER A 40 4.05 -24.01 -7.82
CA SER A 40 2.91 -23.22 -7.34
C SER A 40 2.82 -21.86 -8.02
N SER A 41 3.94 -21.15 -8.22
CA SER A 41 3.96 -19.86 -8.92
C SER A 41 3.55 -19.99 -10.39
N LYS A 42 3.97 -21.06 -11.08
CA LYS A 42 3.52 -21.35 -12.46
C LYS A 42 2.02 -21.62 -12.55
N ARG A 43 1.44 -22.32 -11.55
CA ARG A 43 -0.01 -22.55 -11.47
C ARG A 43 -0.77 -21.25 -11.20
N ALA A 44 -0.27 -20.40 -10.29
CA ALA A 44 -0.86 -19.11 -9.98
C ALA A 44 -0.88 -18.18 -11.21
N ARG A 45 0.25 -18.07 -11.94
CA ARG A 45 0.32 -17.30 -13.19
C ARG A 45 -0.69 -17.78 -14.23
N LYS A 46 -0.84 -19.09 -14.41
CA LYS A 46 -1.82 -19.67 -15.34
C LYS A 46 -3.27 -19.40 -14.92
N ALA A 47 -3.55 -19.35 -13.62
CA ALA A 47 -4.88 -19.03 -13.11
C ALA A 47 -5.23 -17.55 -13.37
N VAL A 48 -4.30 -16.62 -13.13
CA VAL A 48 -4.48 -15.19 -13.41
C VAL A 48 -4.76 -14.96 -14.90
N LEU A 49 -3.95 -15.53 -15.80
CA LEU A 49 -4.16 -15.41 -17.25
C LEU A 49 -5.53 -15.95 -17.71
N ARG A 50 -6.03 -17.01 -17.06
CA ARG A 50 -7.38 -17.54 -17.34
C ARG A 50 -8.49 -16.61 -16.87
N MET A 51 -8.31 -15.95 -15.72
CA MET A 51 -9.29 -14.97 -15.22
C MET A 51 -9.31 -13.74 -16.12
N GLU A 52 -8.15 -13.24 -16.52
CA GLU A 52 -8.02 -12.10 -17.44
C GLU A 52 -8.65 -12.40 -18.81
N ALA A 53 -8.40 -13.59 -19.37
CA ALA A 53 -9.03 -14.02 -20.62
C ALA A 53 -10.57 -14.14 -20.51
N LYS A 54 -11.10 -14.54 -19.35
CA LYS A 54 -12.54 -14.57 -19.10
C LYS A 54 -13.12 -13.16 -18.97
N ALA A 55 -12.42 -12.25 -18.30
CA ALA A 55 -12.84 -10.85 -18.15
C ALA A 55 -12.93 -10.16 -19.53
N LEU A 56 -11.90 -10.30 -20.37
CA LEU A 56 -11.88 -9.77 -21.74
C LEU A 56 -13.01 -10.35 -22.62
N ARG A 57 -13.35 -11.64 -22.46
CA ARG A 57 -14.50 -12.25 -23.15
C ARG A 57 -15.83 -11.65 -22.72
N ARG A 58 -16.00 -11.37 -21.42
CA ARG A 58 -17.20 -10.74 -20.87
C ARG A 58 -17.35 -9.29 -21.35
N GLU A 59 -16.25 -8.56 -21.40
CA GLU A 59 -16.20 -7.19 -21.90
C GLU A 59 -16.56 -7.12 -23.41
N ARG A 60 -16.05 -8.04 -24.22
CA ARG A 60 -16.45 -8.17 -25.64
C ARG A 60 -17.92 -8.54 -25.84
N GLN A 61 -18.55 -9.26 -24.90
CA GLN A 61 -19.99 -9.54 -24.96
C GLN A 61 -20.84 -8.31 -24.63
N LEU A 62 -20.34 -7.42 -23.77
CA LEU A 62 -21.03 -6.18 -23.37
C LEU A 62 -20.94 -5.07 -24.44
N GLN A 63 -19.94 -5.12 -25.33
CA GLN A 63 -19.75 -4.14 -26.41
C GLN A 63 -20.46 -4.49 -27.74
N LYS A 64 -21.30 -5.53 -27.81
CA LYS A 64 -22.07 -5.79 -29.04
C LYS A 64 -23.21 -4.76 -29.16
N PRO A 65 -23.26 -3.93 -30.23
CA PRO A 65 -24.36 -3.00 -30.41
C PRO A 65 -25.64 -3.78 -30.74
N LEU A 66 -26.73 -3.44 -30.05
CA LEU A 66 -28.08 -3.91 -30.36
C LEU A 66 -28.40 -3.49 -31.80
N SER A 67 -28.53 -4.47 -32.70
CA SER A 67 -28.99 -4.26 -34.06
C SER A 67 -30.43 -3.75 -34.01
N LYS A 68 -30.65 -2.60 -34.66
CA LYS A 68 -31.97 -1.96 -34.78
C LYS A 68 -32.92 -2.88 -35.54
N VAL A 69 -34.00 -3.30 -34.88
CA VAL A 69 -35.20 -3.80 -35.57
C VAL A 69 -35.89 -2.58 -36.19
N SER A 70 -35.79 -2.42 -37.51
CA SER A 70 -36.57 -1.44 -38.25
C SER A 70 -37.96 -2.01 -38.51
N ALA A 71 -38.97 -1.45 -37.83
CA ALA A 71 -40.35 -1.56 -38.29
C ALA A 71 -40.78 -0.17 -38.79
N GLN A 72 -40.86 -0.03 -40.12
CA GLN A 72 -41.51 1.09 -40.78
C GLN A 72 -42.99 1.12 -40.40
N GLY A 73 -43.42 2.20 -39.76
CA GLY A 73 -44.83 2.53 -39.53
C GLY A 73 -45.03 4.02 -39.75
N ARG A 74 -45.41 4.38 -40.98
CA ARG A 74 -45.81 5.72 -41.40
C ARG A 74 -47.26 5.93 -40.97
N LEU A 75 -47.61 7.09 -40.39
CA LEU A 75 -48.93 7.73 -40.17
C LEU A 75 -48.85 8.55 -38.85
N ARG A 76 -49.43 9.74 -38.64
CA ARG A 76 -50.17 10.72 -39.43
C ARG A 76 -50.09 12.01 -38.59
N ASN A 77 -49.82 13.13 -39.24
CA ASN A 77 -49.70 14.45 -38.63
C ASN A 77 -51.06 14.89 -38.04
N ASN A 78 -51.14 15.19 -36.74
CA ASN A 78 -52.29 15.87 -36.12
C ASN A 78 -51.85 16.70 -34.90
N GLN A 79 -52.13 17.99 -34.93
CA GLN A 79 -51.62 19.06 -34.03
C GLN A 79 -52.30 19.16 -32.65
N THR A 80 -53.08 18.17 -32.21
CA THR A 80 -53.92 18.29 -31.00
C THR A 80 -53.36 17.64 -29.73
N PHE A 81 -52.15 17.08 -29.76
CA PHE A 81 -51.56 16.39 -28.58
C PHE A 81 -50.53 17.23 -27.80
N ARG A 82 -50.26 18.48 -28.20
CA ARG A 82 -49.29 19.36 -27.54
C ARG A 82 -49.83 20.08 -26.30
N THR A 83 -51.11 19.92 -25.96
CA THR A 83 -51.77 20.68 -24.88
C THR A 83 -52.09 19.86 -23.62
N ALA A 84 -51.71 18.57 -23.56
CA ALA A 84 -51.98 17.70 -22.41
C ALA A 84 -50.76 17.38 -21.53
N VAL A 85 -49.53 17.71 -21.97
CA VAL A 85 -48.29 17.33 -21.27
C VAL A 85 -47.63 18.51 -20.52
N THR A 86 -48.14 19.73 -20.67
CA THR A 86 -47.66 20.93 -19.95
C THR A 86 -48.42 21.24 -18.64
N MET A 87 -49.34 20.37 -18.20
CA MET A 87 -50.18 20.53 -17.00
C MET A 87 -50.02 19.33 -16.04
N LEU A 88 -48.78 18.91 -15.74
CA LEU A 88 -48.49 17.88 -14.72
C LEU A 88 -47.18 18.18 -13.96
N THR A 89 -46.87 19.47 -13.77
CA THR A 89 -45.71 19.92 -12.98
C THR A 89 -46.08 20.86 -11.82
N ALA A 90 -47.36 21.10 -11.56
CA ALA A 90 -47.76 21.95 -10.44
C ALA A 90 -49.10 21.48 -9.86
N SER A 91 -49.07 20.70 -8.78
CA SER A 91 -50.04 20.68 -7.66
C SER A 91 -49.98 19.34 -6.93
N GLY A 92 -49.44 19.35 -5.72
CA GLY A 92 -49.43 18.16 -4.85
C GLY A 92 -48.69 18.37 -3.54
N LEU A 93 -48.78 19.56 -2.94
CA LEU A 93 -48.36 19.82 -1.57
C LEU A 93 -49.61 19.82 -0.68
N LEU A 94 -49.53 19.02 0.40
CA LEU A 94 -50.28 19.05 1.66
C LEU A 94 -51.69 18.43 1.71
N ALA A 95 -51.76 17.25 2.31
CA ALA A 95 -52.90 16.81 3.13
C ALA A 95 -52.37 16.09 4.39
N THR A 96 -52.46 16.77 5.53
CA THR A 96 -52.30 16.24 6.88
C THR A 96 -53.59 15.57 7.34
N SER A 97 -53.58 14.25 7.58
CA SER A 97 -54.47 13.61 8.58
C SER A 97 -54.18 12.12 8.71
N ALA A 98 -53.77 11.74 9.93
CA ALA A 98 -54.06 10.49 10.65
C ALA A 98 -53.90 9.14 9.92
N LEU A 99 -52.90 8.37 10.36
CA LEU A 99 -52.98 6.91 10.39
C LEU A 99 -52.92 6.40 11.85
N PRO A 100 -53.59 5.28 12.17
CA PRO A 100 -53.91 4.86 13.52
C PRO A 100 -52.71 4.20 14.19
N ALA A 101 -52.50 4.53 15.47
CA ALA A 101 -51.53 3.88 16.33
C ALA A 101 -51.93 2.42 16.56
N TYR A 102 -51.18 1.48 15.98
CA TYR A 102 -51.14 0.09 16.43
C TYR A 102 -49.86 -0.14 17.22
N ALA A 103 -50.06 -0.81 18.36
CA ALA A 103 -49.14 -1.07 19.44
C ALA A 103 -47.76 -1.57 18.99
N TYR A 104 -46.71 -0.97 19.58
CA TYR A 104 -45.35 -1.49 19.57
C TYR A 104 -45.24 -2.62 20.60
N ASP A 105 -44.90 -3.81 20.13
CA ASP A 105 -44.40 -4.90 20.96
C ASP A 105 -42.91 -4.62 21.28
N PRO A 106 -42.49 -4.59 22.56
CA PRO A 106 -41.12 -4.23 22.94
C PRO A 106 -40.03 -5.17 22.36
N GLU A 107 -40.38 -6.37 21.90
CA GLU A 107 -39.42 -7.27 21.25
C GLU A 107 -39.00 -6.81 19.85
N VAL A 108 -39.87 -6.14 19.09
CA VAL A 108 -39.54 -5.66 17.73
C VAL A 108 -38.70 -4.38 17.77
N ALA A 109 -38.89 -3.54 18.79
CA ALA A 109 -38.05 -2.36 19.02
C ALA A 109 -36.62 -2.72 19.44
N ALA A 110 -36.43 -3.86 20.13
CA ALA A 110 -35.10 -4.38 20.44
C ALA A 110 -34.35 -4.87 19.19
N MET A 111 -35.06 -5.34 18.15
CA MET A 111 -34.43 -5.79 16.90
C MET A 111 -33.98 -4.62 16.00
N ALA A 112 -34.60 -3.44 16.13
CA ALA A 112 -34.28 -2.26 15.31
C ALA A 112 -33.05 -1.46 15.82
N ARG A 113 -32.57 -1.73 17.04
CA ARG A 113 -31.36 -1.08 17.58
C ARG A 113 -30.03 -1.58 16.98
N PHE A 114 -30.09 -2.51 16.02
CA PHE A 114 -28.91 -2.99 15.31
C PHE A 114 -28.67 -2.33 13.94
N THR A 115 -29.55 -1.43 13.48
CA THR A 115 -29.49 -0.90 12.09
C THR A 115 -29.59 0.62 11.96
N THR A 116 -29.55 1.39 13.05
CA THR A 116 -29.42 2.85 12.97
C THR A 116 -28.48 3.33 14.07
N THR A 117 -27.28 3.71 13.66
CA THR A 117 -26.40 4.56 14.48
C THR A 117 -26.41 5.94 13.86
N ASN A 118 -27.38 6.75 14.29
CA ASN A 118 -27.26 8.19 14.21
C ASN A 118 -26.19 8.60 15.26
N PRO A 119 -25.14 9.34 14.88
CA PRO A 119 -24.00 9.61 15.76
C PRO A 119 -24.31 10.55 16.94
N GLU A 120 -25.51 11.12 17.01
CA GLU A 120 -25.88 12.13 18.01
C GLU A 120 -26.43 11.53 19.33
N ASP A 121 -26.92 10.28 19.34
CA ASP A 121 -27.52 9.66 20.54
C ASP A 121 -26.51 8.99 21.50
N ILE A 122 -25.22 8.99 21.17
CA ILE A 122 -24.19 8.30 21.98
C ILE A 122 -23.69 9.17 23.17
N ILE A 123 -24.10 10.44 23.26
CA ILE A 123 -23.49 11.40 24.21
C ILE A 123 -24.12 11.35 25.62
N GLN A 124 -25.25 10.68 25.84
CA GLN A 124 -25.93 10.69 27.15
C GLN A 124 -26.26 9.31 27.70
N THR A 125 -25.24 8.50 27.99
CA THR A 125 -25.40 7.42 28.97
C THR A 125 -24.20 7.41 29.92
N GLU A 126 -24.42 7.82 31.16
CA GLU A 126 -23.43 7.68 32.23
C GLU A 126 -23.11 6.20 32.47
N GLY A 127 -21.83 5.87 32.50
CA GLY A 127 -21.36 4.58 33.03
C GLY A 127 -21.06 3.49 32.01
N THR A 128 -20.22 3.75 31.01
CA THR A 128 -19.46 2.67 30.36
C THR A 128 -18.11 3.19 29.88
N GLN A 129 -17.07 2.40 30.13
CA GLN A 129 -15.69 2.71 29.79
C GLN A 129 -15.52 2.92 28.29
N ASP A 130 -14.83 4.00 27.98
CA ASP A 130 -14.55 4.58 26.67
C ASP A 130 -13.97 3.54 25.67
N LEU A 131 -14.84 2.99 24.82
CA LEU A 131 -14.48 2.23 23.63
C LEU A 131 -15.17 2.90 22.44
N THR A 132 -14.56 3.96 21.94
CA THR A 132 -14.95 4.61 20.69
C THR A 132 -14.59 3.69 19.51
N VAL A 133 -15.53 2.83 19.13
CA VAL A 133 -15.41 1.95 17.96
C VAL A 133 -15.64 2.80 16.70
N ALA A 134 -14.57 3.41 16.20
CA ALA A 134 -14.56 4.09 14.92
C ALA A 134 -14.86 3.10 13.78
N ALA A 135 -15.96 3.34 13.07
CA ALA A 135 -16.33 2.76 11.76
C ALA A 135 -16.14 1.24 11.65
N ALA A 136 -17.12 0.49 12.14
CA ALA A 136 -17.28 -0.90 11.77
C ALA A 136 -17.49 -1.01 10.25
N ASN A 137 -16.45 -1.42 9.51
CA ASN A 137 -16.64 -2.04 8.20
C ASN A 137 -17.58 -3.24 8.42
N THR A 138 -18.83 -3.13 7.99
CA THR A 138 -19.77 -4.25 8.00
C THR A 138 -19.29 -5.29 6.99
N VAL A 139 -18.46 -6.22 7.45
CA VAL A 139 -18.18 -7.45 6.71
C VAL A 139 -19.42 -8.31 6.85
N GLU A 140 -20.09 -8.59 5.73
CA GLU A 140 -21.24 -9.48 5.69
C GLU A 140 -20.76 -10.91 6.00
N PHE A 141 -20.84 -11.32 7.26
CA PHE A 141 -20.48 -12.68 7.66
C PHE A 141 -21.60 -13.64 7.24
N VAL A 142 -21.45 -14.26 6.07
CA VAL A 142 -22.26 -15.42 5.69
C VAL A 142 -21.95 -16.56 6.67
N ARG A 143 -22.91 -16.86 7.54
CA ARG A 143 -22.80 -17.92 8.55
C ARG A 143 -22.83 -19.28 7.84
N GLY A 144 -21.67 -19.83 7.48
CA GLY A 144 -21.62 -21.15 6.84
C GLY A 144 -20.27 -21.62 6.27
N GLU A 145 -19.32 -20.73 5.99
CA GLU A 145 -17.99 -21.13 5.53
C GLU A 145 -16.90 -20.37 6.29
N TYR A 146 -16.37 -20.99 7.34
CA TYR A 146 -15.13 -20.51 7.97
C TYR A 146 -13.96 -20.97 7.11
N ALA A 147 -13.60 -20.19 6.09
CA ALA A 147 -12.27 -20.29 5.51
C ALA A 147 -11.28 -19.71 6.52
N SER A 148 -10.27 -20.47 6.94
CA SER A 148 -9.18 -19.90 7.74
C SER A 148 -8.46 -18.86 6.89
N GLU A 149 -8.66 -17.57 7.20
CA GLU A 149 -7.87 -16.53 6.57
C GLU A 149 -6.40 -16.79 6.90
N SER A 150 -5.55 -16.76 5.87
CA SER A 150 -4.12 -16.91 6.09
C SER A 150 -3.65 -15.80 7.03
N ALA A 151 -2.79 -16.11 8.01
CA ALA A 151 -2.24 -15.13 8.95
C ALA A 151 -1.66 -13.87 8.27
N ALA A 152 -1.17 -14.00 7.04
CA ALA A 152 -0.67 -12.90 6.22
C ALA A 152 -1.74 -11.86 5.84
N LEU A 153 -2.99 -12.27 5.61
CA LEU A 153 -4.10 -11.35 5.30
C LEU A 153 -4.49 -10.53 6.51
N VAL A 154 -4.59 -11.17 7.67
CA VAL A 154 -4.87 -10.49 8.95
C VAL A 154 -3.80 -9.44 9.25
N LEU A 155 -2.51 -9.80 9.12
CA LEU A 155 -1.39 -8.87 9.33
C LEU A 155 -1.42 -7.71 8.33
N ARG A 156 -1.76 -7.97 7.07
CA ARG A 156 -1.91 -6.92 6.04
C ARG A 156 -3.05 -5.97 6.39
N GLN A 157 -4.20 -6.48 6.83
CA GLN A 157 -5.35 -5.67 7.21
C GLN A 157 -5.02 -4.78 8.41
N GLN A 158 -4.36 -5.34 9.43
CA GLN A 158 -3.88 -4.59 10.59
C GLN A 158 -2.88 -3.49 10.18
N THR A 159 -1.94 -3.79 9.29
CA THR A 159 -0.96 -2.81 8.79
C THR A 159 -1.64 -1.63 8.09
N ILE A 160 -2.65 -1.90 7.25
CA ILE A 160 -3.42 -0.86 6.55
C ILE A 160 -4.28 -0.05 7.53
N SER A 161 -4.93 -0.70 8.49
CA SER A 161 -5.72 -0.01 9.53
C SER A 161 -4.83 0.92 10.36
N ASN A 162 -3.66 0.44 10.78
CA ASN A 162 -2.69 1.23 11.52
C ASN A 162 -2.23 2.45 10.71
N TYR A 163 -1.90 2.26 9.43
CA TYR A 163 -1.53 3.34 8.52
C TYR A 163 -2.59 4.45 8.42
N ARG A 164 -3.86 4.06 8.28
CA ARG A 164 -4.98 5.01 8.16
C ARG A 164 -5.27 5.75 9.46
N ALA A 165 -5.02 5.13 10.60
CA ALA A 165 -5.23 5.76 11.90
C ALA A 165 -4.12 6.77 12.28
N TYR A 166 -3.15 7.04 11.40
CA TYR A 166 -2.09 8.01 11.68
C TYR A 166 -2.68 9.42 11.79
N ASN A 167 -2.42 10.08 12.91
CA ASN A 167 -2.94 11.42 13.25
C ASN A 167 -1.82 12.45 13.50
N GLY A 168 -0.58 12.12 13.14
CA GLY A 168 0.56 13.04 13.26
C GLY A 168 0.75 13.92 12.02
N PRO A 169 1.81 14.75 11.99
CA PRO A 169 2.08 15.67 10.89
C PRO A 169 2.26 14.94 9.55
N SER A 170 1.63 15.47 8.50
CA SER A 170 1.87 15.04 7.13
C SER A 170 3.16 15.67 6.57
N ALA A 171 3.63 15.16 5.42
CA ALA A 171 4.73 15.81 4.69
C ALA A 171 4.40 17.28 4.36
N ALA A 172 3.15 17.60 4.00
CA ALA A 172 2.75 18.97 3.71
C ALA A 172 2.80 19.88 4.96
N ASP A 173 2.52 19.34 6.14
CA ASP A 173 2.61 20.09 7.40
C ASP A 173 4.06 20.41 7.75
N TYR A 174 4.97 19.44 7.53
CA TYR A 174 6.41 19.66 7.71
C TYR A 174 6.98 20.66 6.71
N VAL A 175 6.53 20.67 5.46
CA VAL A 175 6.98 21.69 4.49
C VAL A 175 6.57 23.10 4.93
N LYS A 176 5.38 23.27 5.51
CA LYS A 176 4.91 24.57 6.01
C LYS A 176 5.68 25.04 7.25
N ASN A 177 5.94 24.11 8.18
CA ASN A 177 6.60 24.39 9.45
C ASN A 177 7.74 23.39 9.68
N PRO A 178 8.88 23.54 8.99
CA PRO A 178 9.95 22.55 9.07
C PRO A 178 10.67 22.63 10.42
N PRO A 179 10.85 21.50 11.13
CA PRO A 179 11.61 21.48 12.38
C PRO A 179 13.11 21.76 12.19
N PHE A 180 13.63 21.60 10.98
CA PHE A 180 15.04 21.89 10.64
C PHE A 180 15.13 23.06 9.67
N SER A 181 16.06 23.97 9.92
CA SER A 181 16.24 25.21 9.12
C SER A 181 17.09 25.03 7.86
N SER A 182 17.84 23.94 7.75
CA SER A 182 18.67 23.64 6.58
C SER A 182 18.85 22.13 6.39
N VAL A 183 19.15 21.73 5.15
CA VAL A 183 19.45 20.34 4.81
C VAL A 183 20.92 20.07 5.12
N SER A 184 21.20 19.38 6.22
CA SER A 184 22.54 18.85 6.51
C SER A 184 22.56 17.32 6.42
N ALA A 185 23.69 16.77 5.95
CA ALA A 185 23.86 15.33 5.74
C ALA A 185 23.56 14.52 7.02
N GLU A 186 24.12 14.96 8.14
CA GLU A 186 24.01 14.29 9.44
C GLU A 186 22.55 14.28 9.93
N GLN A 187 21.83 15.40 9.77
CA GLN A 187 20.43 15.47 10.18
C GLN A 187 19.54 14.64 9.27
N VAL A 188 19.77 14.66 7.95
CA VAL A 188 19.01 13.82 7.01
C VAL A 188 19.15 12.35 7.37
N LEU A 189 20.36 11.87 7.65
CA LEU A 189 20.57 10.48 8.06
C LEU A 189 19.93 10.17 9.42
N LYS A 190 20.01 11.09 10.39
CA LYS A 190 19.36 10.93 11.69
C LYS A 190 17.86 10.75 11.51
N VAL A 191 17.21 11.63 10.76
CA VAL A 191 15.76 11.55 10.47
C VAL A 191 15.43 10.29 9.68
N ALA A 192 16.19 9.98 8.63
CA ALA A 192 16.01 8.77 7.83
C ALA A 192 16.01 7.49 8.71
N SER A 193 16.98 7.39 9.63
CA SER A 193 17.14 6.23 10.50
C SER A 193 15.99 6.03 11.49
N GLN A 194 15.27 7.09 11.89
CA GLN A 194 14.15 7.00 12.84
C GLN A 194 12.99 6.15 12.32
N TYR A 195 12.85 6.04 11.00
CA TYR A 195 11.76 5.30 10.38
C TYR A 195 12.14 3.87 10.00
N VAL A 196 13.37 3.42 10.31
CA VAL A 196 13.75 2.01 10.12
C VAL A 196 12.78 1.10 10.88
N GLY A 197 12.29 0.06 10.20
CA GLY A 197 11.27 -0.85 10.72
C GLY A 197 9.83 -0.48 10.32
N THR A 198 9.59 0.72 9.78
CA THR A 198 8.25 1.09 9.26
C THR A 198 7.87 0.16 8.10
N PRO A 199 6.66 -0.43 8.08
CA PRO A 199 6.27 -1.36 7.03
C PRO A 199 6.15 -0.69 5.66
N TYR A 200 6.43 -1.45 4.61
CA TYR A 200 6.15 -1.00 3.26
C TYR A 200 4.64 -1.01 2.99
N ILE A 201 4.10 0.11 2.50
CA ILE A 201 2.74 0.22 1.97
C ILE A 201 2.82 0.97 0.64
N PHE A 202 2.30 0.37 -0.42
CA PHE A 202 2.23 1.01 -1.72
C PHE A 202 1.39 2.30 -1.64
N GLY A 203 1.95 3.44 -2.08
CA GLY A 203 1.35 4.76 -1.91
C GLY A 203 1.47 5.33 -0.49
N GLY A 204 2.24 4.68 0.39
CA GLY A 204 2.41 5.10 1.78
C GLY A 204 3.37 6.28 1.91
N SER A 205 3.02 7.25 2.77
CA SER A 205 3.81 8.47 2.97
C SER A 205 3.80 8.97 4.42
N ASN A 206 3.65 8.09 5.41
CA ASN A 206 3.65 8.49 6.81
C ASN A 206 4.38 7.45 7.72
N PRO A 207 4.70 7.79 8.98
CA PRO A 207 5.47 6.93 9.90
C PRO A 207 4.84 5.57 10.24
N ARG A 208 3.62 5.29 9.77
CA ARG A 208 2.99 3.97 9.93
C ARG A 208 3.04 3.13 8.65
N GLY A 209 3.51 3.69 7.54
CA GLY A 209 3.71 2.98 6.29
C GLY A 209 4.27 3.87 5.19
N PHE A 210 5.31 3.39 4.50
CA PHE A 210 5.95 4.11 3.41
C PHE A 210 6.06 3.25 2.14
N ASP A 211 6.03 3.88 0.97
CA ASP A 211 6.72 3.36 -0.21
C ASP A 211 8.05 4.10 -0.44
N CYS A 212 8.78 3.75 -1.50
CA CYS A 212 10.11 4.31 -1.77
C CYS A 212 10.10 5.84 -1.85
N SER A 213 9.30 6.41 -2.75
CA SER A 213 9.25 7.85 -2.95
C SER A 213 8.54 8.60 -1.82
N GLY A 214 7.56 7.98 -1.16
CA GLY A 214 6.86 8.53 -0.01
C GLY A 214 7.75 8.63 1.22
N TYR A 215 8.66 7.66 1.40
CA TYR A 215 9.70 7.71 2.43
C TYR A 215 10.64 8.90 2.23
N VAL A 216 11.22 9.03 1.02
CA VAL A 216 12.13 10.15 0.69
C VAL A 216 11.40 11.49 0.85
N MET A 217 10.18 11.61 0.31
CA MET A 217 9.34 12.79 0.46
C MET A 217 9.14 13.19 1.92
N PHE A 218 8.79 12.24 2.79
CA PHE A 218 8.48 12.51 4.18
C PHE A 218 9.71 12.92 4.99
N VAL A 219 10.88 12.32 4.72
CA VAL A 219 12.15 12.70 5.37
C VAL A 219 12.53 14.13 4.97
N PHE A 220 12.53 14.45 3.67
CA PHE A 220 12.95 15.75 3.17
C PHE A 220 11.97 16.89 3.50
N ALA A 221 10.68 16.57 3.66
CA ALA A 221 9.68 17.53 4.11
C ALA A 221 10.03 18.18 5.47
N GLN A 222 10.69 17.44 6.37
CA GLN A 222 11.11 17.97 7.69
C GLN A 222 12.19 19.07 7.59
N PHE A 223 12.82 19.18 6.43
CA PHE A 223 13.80 20.22 6.10
C PHE A 223 13.22 21.31 5.20
N GLY A 224 11.89 21.33 5.02
CA GLY A 224 11.19 22.30 4.17
C GLY A 224 11.28 22.00 2.67
N VAL A 225 11.82 20.83 2.28
CA VAL A 225 11.96 20.46 0.87
C VAL A 225 10.69 19.78 0.39
N GLU A 226 9.92 20.47 -0.46
CA GLU A 226 8.74 19.89 -1.09
C GLU A 226 9.13 18.91 -2.20
N LEU A 227 8.69 17.66 -2.07
CA LEU A 227 8.85 16.63 -3.08
C LEU A 227 7.50 16.07 -3.49
N ARG A 228 7.35 15.75 -4.77
CA ARG A 228 6.19 14.99 -5.26
C ARG A 228 6.32 13.53 -4.86
N HIS A 229 5.21 12.86 -4.57
CA HIS A 229 5.17 11.42 -4.30
C HIS A 229 5.34 10.60 -5.59
N SER A 230 6.53 10.67 -6.21
CA SER A 230 6.88 9.96 -7.44
C SER A 230 8.39 9.98 -7.63
N VAL A 231 9.01 8.81 -7.82
CA VAL A 231 10.45 8.69 -8.12
C VAL A 231 10.81 9.52 -9.35
N THR A 232 10.03 9.41 -10.42
CA THR A 232 10.26 10.16 -11.66
C THR A 232 10.18 11.68 -11.46
N ALA A 233 9.29 12.15 -10.60
CA ALA A 233 9.21 13.58 -10.30
C ALA A 233 10.36 14.04 -9.40
N GLN A 234 10.71 13.28 -8.37
CA GLN A 234 11.82 13.56 -7.46
C GLN A 234 13.16 13.58 -8.19
N ALA A 235 13.35 12.69 -9.17
CA ALA A 235 14.51 12.64 -10.06
C ALA A 235 14.83 13.96 -10.79
N ARG A 236 13.81 14.81 -10.98
CA ARG A 236 13.95 16.12 -11.65
C ARG A 236 14.17 17.28 -10.68
N VAL A 237 14.25 17.00 -9.38
CA VAL A 237 14.45 18.01 -8.34
C VAL A 237 15.90 17.95 -7.87
N GLY A 238 16.51 19.12 -7.64
CA GLY A 238 17.87 19.25 -7.14
C GLY A 238 18.96 19.12 -8.21
N MET A 239 20.20 18.97 -7.74
CA MET A 239 21.39 18.88 -8.58
C MET A 239 21.80 17.42 -8.74
N VAL A 240 22.07 16.99 -9.98
CA VAL A 240 22.67 15.66 -10.23
C VAL A 240 24.11 15.65 -9.73
N VAL A 241 24.46 14.61 -8.98
CA VAL A 241 25.77 14.42 -8.36
C VAL A 241 26.41 13.16 -8.93
N SER A 242 27.69 13.24 -9.26
CA SER A 242 28.47 12.09 -9.71
C SER A 242 28.71 11.10 -8.55
N PRO A 243 28.91 9.80 -8.83
CA PRO A 243 29.16 8.81 -7.77
C PRO A 243 30.35 9.16 -6.85
N GLU A 244 31.39 9.79 -7.40
CA GLU A 244 32.59 10.24 -6.67
C GLU A 244 32.33 11.43 -5.73
N ASP A 245 31.35 12.28 -6.06
CA ASP A 245 30.94 13.43 -5.24
C ASP A 245 29.73 13.15 -4.35
N ALA A 246 29.20 11.92 -4.40
CA ALA A 246 28.05 11.48 -3.63
C ALA A 246 28.37 11.47 -2.14
N ARG A 247 27.52 12.12 -1.35
CA ARG A 247 27.67 12.26 0.10
C ARG A 247 26.47 11.66 0.81
N PRO A 248 26.65 11.13 2.03
CA PRO A 248 25.50 10.74 2.85
C PRO A 248 24.47 11.86 2.93
N GLY A 249 23.19 11.51 2.81
CA GLY A 249 22.09 12.46 2.69
C GLY A 249 21.67 12.80 1.26
N ASP A 250 22.49 12.51 0.24
CA ASP A 250 22.04 12.57 -1.16
C ASP A 250 20.96 11.51 -1.42
N VAL A 251 20.11 11.72 -2.42
CA VAL A 251 19.07 10.75 -2.81
C VAL A 251 19.60 9.87 -3.94
N VAL A 252 19.49 8.56 -3.76
CA VAL A 252 19.77 7.55 -4.79
C VAL A 252 18.55 7.41 -5.67
N ILE A 253 18.71 7.57 -6.98
CA ILE A 253 17.67 7.33 -7.99
C ILE A 253 18.13 6.24 -8.93
N PHE A 254 17.30 5.19 -9.13
CA PHE A 254 17.60 4.18 -10.14
C PHE A 254 17.27 4.71 -11.54
N ASN A 255 18.08 4.34 -12.53
CA ASN A 255 17.99 4.90 -13.89
C ASN A 255 16.64 4.62 -14.58
N ASP A 256 15.96 3.53 -14.22
CA ASP A 256 14.63 3.19 -14.72
C ASP A 256 13.49 3.84 -13.92
N HIS A 257 13.82 4.65 -12.90
CA HIS A 257 12.91 5.29 -11.95
C HIS A 257 11.99 4.32 -11.20
N SER A 258 12.36 3.03 -11.13
CA SER A 258 11.58 2.02 -10.39
C SER A 258 11.68 2.18 -8.88
N HIS A 259 12.77 2.78 -8.39
CA HIS A 259 13.07 2.86 -6.97
C HIS A 259 13.96 4.06 -6.62
N ASN A 260 13.93 4.46 -5.36
CA ASN A 260 14.84 5.43 -4.77
C ASN A 260 15.03 5.22 -3.27
N GLY A 261 15.97 5.97 -2.70
CA GLY A 261 16.22 6.02 -1.26
C GLY A 261 17.25 7.08 -0.91
N ILE A 262 17.68 7.11 0.35
CA ILE A 262 18.60 8.13 0.88
C ILE A 262 19.97 7.50 1.09
N TYR A 263 20.98 8.00 0.38
CA TYR A 263 22.34 7.49 0.44
C TYR A 263 22.91 7.64 1.86
N ALA A 264 23.45 6.56 2.40
CA ALA A 264 24.00 6.50 3.75
C ALA A 264 25.53 6.38 3.76
N GLY A 265 26.18 6.53 2.60
CA GLY A 265 27.61 6.29 2.43
C GLY A 265 27.94 4.81 2.22
N ASN A 266 29.19 4.53 1.81
CA ASN A 266 29.72 3.16 1.66
C ASN A 266 28.85 2.23 0.79
N GLY A 267 28.22 2.76 -0.26
CA GLY A 267 27.31 2.00 -1.12
C GLY A 267 26.03 1.52 -0.44
N GLN A 268 25.68 2.08 0.73
CA GLN A 268 24.45 1.79 1.46
C GLN A 268 23.44 2.91 1.31
N PHE A 269 22.16 2.60 1.47
CA PHE A 269 21.07 3.58 1.46
C PHE A 269 19.90 3.14 2.33
N TYR A 270 19.19 4.11 2.90
CA TYR A 270 17.90 3.88 3.55
C TYR A 270 16.80 3.89 2.50
N HIS A 271 15.96 2.86 2.51
CA HIS A 271 14.87 2.74 1.55
C HIS A 271 13.68 1.96 2.12
N ALA A 272 12.50 2.19 1.53
CA ALA A 272 11.33 1.34 1.72
C ALA A 272 11.24 0.36 0.52
N PRO A 273 11.66 -0.91 0.67
CA PRO A 273 11.93 -1.82 -0.45
C PRO A 273 10.68 -2.27 -1.24
N GLN A 274 9.79 -3.02 -0.62
CA GLN A 274 8.69 -3.71 -1.30
C GLN A 274 7.65 -4.26 -0.30
N PRO A 275 6.45 -4.66 -0.75
CA PRO A 275 5.43 -5.25 0.12
C PRO A 275 5.95 -6.46 0.91
N GLY A 276 5.59 -6.50 2.20
CA GLY A 276 6.04 -7.56 3.13
C GLY A 276 7.40 -7.31 3.77
N ASP A 277 8.06 -6.21 3.42
CA ASP A 277 9.33 -5.79 3.99
C ASP A 277 9.18 -4.40 4.65
N ARG A 278 10.26 -3.89 5.25
CA ARG A 278 10.27 -2.68 6.08
C ARG A 278 11.37 -1.74 5.65
N VAL A 279 11.23 -0.46 6.02
CA VAL A 279 12.30 0.53 5.87
C VAL A 279 13.56 0.00 6.55
N LYS A 280 14.68 0.03 5.84
CA LYS A 280 15.96 -0.50 6.34
C LYS A 280 17.14 0.16 5.64
N LEU A 281 18.30 0.01 6.27
CA LEU A 281 19.59 0.23 5.63
C LEU A 281 19.95 -1.02 4.82
N ALA A 282 20.30 -0.86 3.55
CA ALA A 282 20.73 -1.96 2.69
C ALA A 282 21.78 -1.48 1.66
N PRO A 283 22.52 -2.40 1.03
CA PRO A 283 23.35 -2.06 -0.12
C PRO A 283 22.49 -1.56 -1.28
N ILE A 284 23.00 -0.57 -2.03
CA ILE A 284 22.40 -0.18 -3.30
C ILE A 284 22.53 -1.37 -4.26
N PHE A 285 21.39 -1.92 -4.68
CA PHE A 285 21.35 -3.21 -5.36
C PHE A 285 21.19 -3.11 -6.89
N ASP A 286 20.84 -1.95 -7.45
CA ASP A 286 20.93 -1.70 -8.89
C ASP A 286 22.21 -0.91 -9.19
N PRO A 287 23.17 -1.45 -9.97
CA PRO A 287 24.37 -0.72 -10.36
C PRO A 287 24.07 0.49 -11.26
N ARG A 288 22.89 0.56 -11.88
CA ARG A 288 22.44 1.68 -12.73
C ARG A 288 21.63 2.66 -11.89
N HIS A 289 22.35 3.49 -11.15
CA HIS A 289 21.78 4.58 -10.36
C HIS A 289 22.63 5.83 -10.51
N TYR A 290 22.04 6.96 -10.12
CA TYR A 290 22.72 8.23 -9.94
C TYR A 290 22.24 8.89 -8.64
N PHE A 291 22.93 9.95 -8.24
CA PHE A 291 22.63 10.69 -7.02
C PHE A 291 22.06 12.05 -7.37
N ILE A 292 21.12 12.53 -6.56
CA ILE A 292 20.65 13.92 -6.58
C ILE A 292 20.84 14.53 -5.20
N ARG A 293 21.30 15.78 -5.16
CA ARG A 293 21.44 16.56 -3.93
C ARG A 293 20.31 17.59 -3.84
N LEU A 294 19.59 17.53 -2.73
CA LEU A 294 18.47 18.42 -2.42
C LEU A 294 18.92 19.49 -1.42
N GLY A 295 18.42 20.72 -1.56
CA GLY A 295 18.74 21.82 -0.64
C GLY A 295 20.09 22.51 -0.87
N ALA A 296 20.81 22.18 -1.95
CA ALA A 296 21.88 23.03 -2.44
C ALA A 296 21.24 24.24 -3.14
N SER A 297 21.21 25.39 -2.47
CA SER A 297 20.89 26.67 -3.12
C SER A 297 21.80 26.83 -4.34
N THR A 298 21.19 27.14 -5.49
CA THR A 298 21.92 27.58 -6.69
C THR A 298 22.41 29.02 -6.50
#